data_AF-A0A1C7N5Z0-F1
#
_entry.id   AF-A0A1C7N5Z0-F1
#
_cell.length_a   1.000
_cell.length_b   1.000
_cell.length_c   1.000
_cell.angle_alpha   90.00
_cell.angle_beta   90.00
_cell.angle_gamma   90.00
#
_symmetry.space_group_name_H-M   'P 1'
#
loop_
_entity.id
_entity.type
_entity.pdbx_description
1 polymer ?
#
loop_
_entity_poly.entity_id
_entity_poly.type
_entity_poly.pdbx_seq_one_letter_code
_entity_poly.pdbx_strand_id
1 'polypeptide(L)'
;MPMQKNLKKIHHDLQQILKESRSLSQNKHYSSDEVQSLQERLQRIDAQYKEGIIDDRDKQDANDDPYQHDGQAQVADDLYKVHQTLSEMLDRAE
;
A
#
# COMPACT_ATOMS: atom_id res chain seq x y z
N MET A 1 1.07 7.26 19.43
CA MET A 1 -0.37 7.46 19.22
C MET A 1 -0.97 6.20 18.57
N PRO A 2 -2.22 5.80 18.87
CA PRO A 2 -2.84 4.67 18.16
C PRO A 2 -3.12 5.07 16.71
N MET A 3 -2.66 4.27 15.74
CA MET A 3 -3.02 4.42 14.33
C MET A 3 -4.55 4.51 14.19
N GLN A 4 -5.02 5.47 13.38
CA GLN A 4 -6.43 5.53 13.01
C GLN A 4 -6.87 4.19 12.38
N LYS A 5 -8.10 3.74 12.69
CA LYS A 5 -8.61 2.43 12.27
C LYS A 5 -8.52 2.20 10.76
N ASN A 6 -8.71 3.25 9.96
CA ASN A 6 -8.60 3.20 8.50
C ASN A 6 -7.15 2.97 8.07
N LEU A 7 -6.22 3.70 8.67
CA LEU A 7 -4.80 3.62 8.37
C LEU A 7 -4.22 2.24 8.72
N LYS A 8 -4.65 1.67 9.84
CA LYS A 8 -4.32 0.28 10.22
C LYS A 8 -4.86 -0.75 9.24
N LYS A 9 -6.07 -0.54 8.70
CA LYS A 9 -6.67 -1.43 7.71
C LYS A 9 -5.89 -1.39 6.39
N ILE A 10 -5.57 -0.20 5.88
CA ILE A 10 -4.75 -0.06 4.67
C ILE A 10 -3.36 -0.67 4.86
N HIS A 11 -2.70 -0.40 5.99
CA HIS A 11 -1.43 -1.03 6.29
C HIS A 11 -1.51 -2.57 6.25
N HIS A 12 -2.57 -3.14 6.85
CA HIS A 12 -2.80 -4.59 6.79
C HIS A 12 -3.00 -5.09 5.35
N ASP A 13 -3.82 -4.39 4.56
CA ASP A 13 -4.09 -4.75 3.17
C ASP A 13 -2.80 -4.67 2.31
N LEU A 14 -1.95 -3.67 2.52
CA LEU A 14 -0.65 -3.54 1.85
C LEU A 14 0.32 -4.66 2.24
N GLN A 15 0.40 -5.00 3.52
CA GLN A 15 1.20 -6.14 3.99
C GLN A 15 0.70 -7.45 3.40
N GLN A 16 -0.62 -7.60 3.23
CA GLN A 16 -1.20 -8.76 2.57
C GLN A 16 -0.81 -8.82 1.10
N ILE A 17 -0.90 -7.71 0.36
CA ILE A 17 -0.47 -7.63 -1.04
C ILE A 17 1.03 -7.95 -1.17
N LEU A 18 1.89 -7.44 -0.28
CA LEU A 18 3.33 -7.77 -0.24
C LEU A 18 3.58 -9.27 -0.02
N LYS A 19 2.80 -9.89 0.87
CA LYS A 19 2.94 -11.32 1.16
C LYS A 19 2.49 -12.15 -0.03
N GLU A 20 1.36 -11.80 -0.64
CA GLU A 20 0.83 -12.45 -1.84
C GLU A 20 1.79 -12.29 -3.03
N SER A 21 2.30 -11.08 -3.28
CA SER A 21 3.24 -10.80 -4.37
C SER A 21 4.55 -11.58 -4.19
N ARG A 22 5.10 -11.64 -2.97
CA ARG A 22 6.28 -12.47 -2.68
C ARG A 22 6.00 -13.95 -2.91
N SER A 23 4.85 -14.45 -2.47
CA SER A 23 4.47 -15.85 -2.69
C SER A 23 4.32 -16.17 -4.17
N LEU A 24 3.70 -15.27 -4.95
CA LEU A 24 3.58 -15.38 -6.40
C LEU A 24 4.94 -15.34 -7.10
N SER A 25 5.83 -14.45 -6.70
CA SER A 25 7.19 -14.35 -7.26
C SER A 25 8.05 -15.60 -6.98
N GLN A 26 7.72 -16.38 -5.95
CA GLN A 26 8.38 -17.64 -5.64
C GLN A 26 7.84 -18.81 -6.47
N ASN A 27 6.64 -18.67 -7.06
CA ASN A 27 6.13 -19.65 -8.00
C ASN A 27 6.92 -19.53 -9.31
N LYS A 28 7.29 -20.68 -9.89
CA LYS A 28 8.09 -20.72 -11.12
C LYS A 28 7.41 -20.09 -12.33
N HIS A 29 6.07 -20.08 -12.34
CA HIS A 29 5.26 -19.44 -13.35
C HIS A 29 4.09 -18.78 -12.64
N TYR A 30 3.93 -17.48 -12.86
CA TYR A 30 2.76 -16.70 -12.45
C TYR A 30 2.26 -15.97 -13.70
N SER A 31 0.94 -15.80 -13.81
CA SER A 31 0.36 -15.15 -14.98
C SER A 31 0.34 -13.63 -14.84
N SER A 32 0.29 -12.93 -15.98
CA SER A 32 0.06 -11.48 -16.00
C SER A 32 -1.25 -11.10 -15.31
N ASP A 33 -2.30 -11.94 -15.41
CA ASP A 33 -3.59 -11.71 -14.74
C ASP A 33 -3.47 -11.70 -13.21
N GLU A 34 -2.61 -12.57 -12.64
CA GLU A 34 -2.36 -12.61 -11.20
C GLU A 34 -1.67 -11.33 -10.71
N VAL A 35 -0.70 -10.82 -11.49
CA VAL A 35 -0.02 -9.56 -11.19
C VAL A 35 -1.00 -8.38 -11.35
N GLN A 36 -1.83 -8.39 -12.39
CA GLN A 36 -2.84 -7.37 -12.64
C GLN A 36 -3.86 -7.29 -11.49
N SER A 37 -4.32 -8.42 -10.97
CA SER A 37 -5.23 -8.47 -9.80
C SER A 37 -4.61 -7.79 -8.57
N LEU A 38 -3.31 -7.98 -8.32
CA LEU A 38 -2.60 -7.30 -7.24
C LEU A 38 -2.46 -5.80 -7.51
N GLN A 39 -2.22 -5.40 -8.76
CA GLN A 39 -2.16 -3.98 -9.15
C GLN A 39 -3.50 -3.27 -8.99
N GLU A 40 -4.61 -3.90 -9.37
CA GLU A 40 -5.95 -3.33 -9.20
C GLU A 40 -6.28 -3.10 -7.72
N ARG A 41 -5.87 -4.03 -6.85
CA ARG A 41 -6.00 -3.86 -5.39
C ARG A 41 -5.15 -2.71 -4.89
N LEU A 42 -3.91 -2.59 -5.34
CA LEU A 42 -3.03 -1.48 -5.00
C LEU A 42 -3.59 -0.13 -5.47
N GLN A 43 -4.11 -0.05 -6.69
CA GLN A 43 -4.72 1.17 -7.23
C GLN A 43 -5.91 1.66 -6.39
N ARG A 44 -6.73 0.74 -5.86
CA ARG A 44 -7.82 1.11 -4.94
C ARG A 44 -7.29 1.72 -3.64
N ILE A 45 -6.18 1.19 -3.12
CA ILE A 45 -5.53 1.74 -1.92
C ILE A 45 -4.90 3.10 -2.23
N ASP A 46 -4.22 3.24 -3.37
CA ASP A 46 -3.67 4.52 -3.83
C ASP A 46 -4.76 5.59 -3.97
N ALA A 47 -5.92 5.24 -4.52
CA ALA A 47 -7.05 6.15 -4.63
C ALA A 47 -7.52 6.62 -3.24
N GLN A 48 -7.68 5.70 -2.29
CA GLN A 48 -8.06 6.03 -0.91
C GLN A 48 -7.01 6.89 -0.20
N TYR A 49 -5.72 6.62 -0.44
CA TYR A 49 -4.61 7.41 0.09
C TYR A 49 -4.60 8.83 -0.49
N LYS A 50 -4.71 8.97 -1.82
CA LYS A 50 -4.72 10.26 -2.52
C LYS A 50 -5.95 11.11 -2.20
N GLU A 51 -7.11 10.50 -2.00
CA GLU A 51 -8.34 11.21 -1.61
C GLU A 51 -8.28 11.76 -0.18
N GLY A 52 -7.22 11.48 0.58
CA GLY A 52 -7.11 11.93 1.97
C GLY A 52 -8.19 11.31 2.87
N ILE A 53 -8.70 10.13 2.48
CA ILE A 53 -9.51 9.25 3.33
C ILE A 53 -8.63 8.64 4.43
N ILE A 54 -7.34 8.50 4.13
CA ILE A 54 -6.27 8.04 5.00
C ILE A 54 -5.46 9.26 5.47
N ASP A 55 -6.16 10.27 5.96
CA ASP A 55 -5.54 11.46 6.53
C ASP A 55 -5.58 11.35 8.06
N ASP A 56 -4.43 11.17 8.71
CA ASP A 56 -4.37 11.21 10.17
C ASP A 56 -4.10 12.60 10.73
N ARG A 57 -3.97 13.59 9.83
CA ARG A 57 -4.00 15.00 10.17
C ARG A 57 -5.37 15.38 10.70
N ASP A 58 -5.41 16.05 11.83
CA ASP A 58 -6.59 16.74 12.32
C ASP A 58 -6.87 17.93 11.41
N LYS A 59 -7.86 17.77 10.53
CA LYS A 59 -8.28 18.82 9.59
C LYS A 59 -8.83 20.06 10.31
N GLN A 60 -9.03 20.01 11.63
CA GLN A 60 -9.45 21.13 12.47
C GLN A 60 -8.28 21.82 13.19
N ASP A 61 -7.10 21.20 13.25
CA ASP A 61 -5.91 21.80 13.85
C ASP A 61 -4.94 22.28 12.76
N ALA A 62 -4.86 23.60 12.60
CA ALA A 62 -3.94 24.24 11.67
C ALA A 62 -2.46 24.10 12.06
N ASN A 63 -2.17 23.60 13.27
CA ASN A 63 -0.82 23.33 13.75
C ASN A 63 -0.48 21.84 13.78
N ASP A 64 -1.33 20.97 13.22
CA ASP A 64 -1.03 19.56 13.19
C ASP A 64 0.21 19.31 12.35
N ASP A 65 1.26 18.81 13.02
CA ASP A 65 2.57 18.69 12.44
C ASP A 65 2.60 17.41 11.60
N PRO A 66 2.77 17.50 10.26
CA PRO A 66 2.80 16.35 9.37
C PRO A 66 3.90 15.34 9.73
N TYR A 67 4.91 15.74 10.51
CA TYR A 67 5.99 14.87 10.98
C TYR A 67 5.68 14.10 12.28
N GLN A 68 4.52 14.32 12.91
CA GLN A 68 4.06 13.51 14.06
C GLN A 68 3.22 12.28 13.65
N HIS A 69 2.97 12.12 12.34
CA HIS A 69 2.13 11.09 11.78
C HIS A 69 2.94 9.88 11.28
N ASP A 70 3.55 9.15 12.21
CA ASP A 70 4.34 7.93 11.92
C ASP A 70 3.54 6.90 11.09
N GLY A 71 2.21 6.89 11.24
CA GLY A 71 1.33 6.01 10.49
C GLY A 71 1.33 6.29 8.99
N GLN A 72 1.18 7.55 8.58
CA GLN A 72 1.19 7.92 7.16
C GLN A 72 2.54 7.61 6.51
N ALA A 73 3.64 7.88 7.21
CA ALA A 73 4.98 7.54 6.73
C ALA A 73 5.11 6.02 6.50
N GLN A 74 4.61 5.21 7.44
CA GLN A 74 4.65 3.75 7.33
C GLN A 74 3.80 3.23 6.16
N VAL A 75 2.61 3.79 5.94
CA VAL A 75 1.76 3.43 4.79
C VAL A 75 2.39 3.85 3.47
N ALA A 76 3.03 5.02 3.41
CA ALA A 76 3.71 5.49 2.21
C ALA A 76 4.92 4.60 1.83
N ASP A 77 5.71 4.19 2.82
CA ASP A 77 6.83 3.26 2.63
C ASP A 77 6.34 1.88 2.15
N ASP A 78 5.24 1.38 2.73
CA ASP A 78 4.63 0.12 2.30
C ASP A 78 4.07 0.21 0.87
N LEU A 79 3.41 1.31 0.52
CA LEU A 79 2.95 1.57 -0.85
C LEU A 79 4.10 1.52 -1.85
N TYR A 80 5.19 2.23 -1.54
CA TYR A 80 6.38 2.24 -2.38
C TYR A 80 6.95 0.83 -2.58
N LYS A 81 7.07 0.04 -1.49
CA LYS A 81 7.57 -1.34 -1.56
C LYS A 81 6.67 -2.25 -2.40
N VAL A 82 5.34 -2.12 -2.29
CA VAL A 82 4.40 -2.88 -3.12
C VAL A 82 4.58 -2.50 -4.58
N HIS A 83 4.59 -1.21 -4.90
CA HIS A 83 4.78 -0.71 -6.27
C HIS A 83 6.06 -1.23 -6.90
N GLN A 84 7.16 -1.18 -6.15
CA GLN A 84 8.44 -1.70 -6.62
C GLN A 84 8.36 -3.22 -6.87
N THR A 85 7.82 -3.99 -5.92
CA THR A 85 7.71 -5.45 -6.03
C THR A 85 6.85 -5.87 -7.23
N LEU A 86 5.69 -5.23 -7.42
CA LEU A 86 4.79 -5.55 -8.54
C LEU A 86 5.40 -5.14 -9.89
N SER A 87 6.14 -4.03 -9.93
CA SER A 87 6.85 -3.61 -11.15
C SER A 87 7.93 -4.62 -11.54
N GLU A 88 8.70 -5.11 -10.57
CA GLU A 88 9.70 -6.17 -10.80
C GLU A 88 9.07 -7.50 -11.25
N MET A 89 7.86 -7.80 -10.77
CA MET A 89 7.11 -8.99 -11.22
C MET A 89 6.56 -8.83 -12.63
N LEU A 90 6.05 -7.65 -13.00
CA LEU A 90 5.60 -7.42 -14.38
C LEU A 90 6.74 -7.55 -15.40
N ASP A 91 7.93 -7.05 -15.05
CA ASP A 91 9.12 -7.14 -15.92
C ASP A 91 9.59 -8.60 -16.12
N ARG A 92 9.19 -9.50 -15.22
CA ARG A 92 9.56 -10.93 -15.23
C ARG A 92 8.39 -11.87 -15.55
N ALA A 93 7.19 -11.34 -15.79
CA ALA A 93 6.04 -12.15 -16.18
C ALA A 93 6.24 -12.67 -17.61
N GLU A 94 6.00 -13.97 -17.80
CA GLU A 94 6.09 -14.65 -19.11
C GLU A 94 4.79 -14.53 -19.92
#